data_AF-I8AG39-F1
#
_entry.id   AF-I8AG39-F1
#
_cell.length_a   1.000
_cell.length_b   1.000
_cell.length_c   1.000
_cell.angle_alpha   90.00
_cell.angle_beta   90.00
_cell.angle_gamma   90.00
#
_symmetry.space_group_name_H-M   'P 1'
#
loop_
_entity.id
_entity.type
_entity.pdbx_description
1 polymer ?
#
loop_
_entity_poly.entity_id
_entity_poly.type
_entity_poly.pdbx_seq_one_letter_code
_entity_poly.pdbx_strand_id
1 'polypeptide(L)'
;MAIRYTVEQATNKEQLILSLAQTSEHVKAWSDGQRMLVDSDQLSFIYVLETADDLIYIDLPQAVWPQVNEALIQNQQAILTIAGSDEELPLSALHNELLYLLENIKDNSNYGEQMQVACEASFTIMNQ
;
A
#
# COMPACT_ATOMS: atom_id res chain seq x y z
N MET A 1 2.02 19.89 4.09
CA MET A 1 1.99 18.88 5.19
C MET A 1 1.36 17.64 4.58
N ALA A 2 1.88 16.43 4.78
CA ALA A 2 1.23 15.28 4.13
C ALA A 2 -0.08 14.92 4.85
N ILE A 3 -1.15 14.75 4.09
CA ILE A 3 -2.42 14.21 4.59
C ILE A 3 -2.27 12.69 4.61
N ARG A 4 -2.71 12.03 5.67
CA ARG A 4 -2.46 10.60 5.88
C ARG A 4 -3.78 9.85 6.11
N TYR A 5 -3.98 8.79 5.35
CA TYR A 5 -5.12 7.89 5.44
C TYR A 5 -4.62 6.46 5.61
N THR A 6 -5.33 5.65 6.38
CA THR A 6 -5.00 4.24 6.59
C THR A 6 -6.03 3.36 5.90
N VAL A 7 -5.56 2.35 5.18
CA VAL A 7 -6.44 1.31 4.61
C VAL A 7 -7.02 0.48 5.75
N GLU A 8 -8.34 0.49 5.88
CA GLU A 8 -9.04 -0.26 6.94
C GLU A 8 -9.34 -1.70 6.49
N GLN A 9 -9.53 -1.90 5.19
CA GLN A 9 -9.85 -3.20 4.63
C GLN A 9 -9.19 -3.39 3.27
N ALA A 10 -8.63 -4.58 3.07
CA ALA A 10 -8.22 -5.07 1.75
C ALA A 10 -9.06 -6.28 1.36
N THR A 11 -9.54 -6.30 0.12
CA THR A 11 -10.28 -7.44 -0.43
C THR A 11 -9.66 -7.88 -1.75
N ASN A 12 -9.40 -9.17 -1.87
CA ASN A 12 -8.89 -9.78 -3.09
C ASN A 12 -10.01 -10.54 -3.80
N LYS A 13 -10.34 -10.15 -5.04
CA LYS A 13 -11.28 -10.89 -5.92
C LYS A 13 -10.71 -11.02 -7.33
N GLU A 14 -11.08 -10.12 -8.23
CA GLU A 14 -10.47 -9.98 -9.56
C GLU A 14 -9.37 -8.91 -9.56
N GLN A 15 -9.47 -7.99 -8.61
CA GLN A 15 -8.55 -6.90 -8.34
C GLN A 15 -8.35 -6.82 -6.81
N LEU A 16 -7.24 -6.20 -6.41
CA LEU A 16 -7.02 -5.82 -5.02
C LEU A 16 -7.75 -4.52 -4.75
N ILE A 17 -8.76 -4.57 -3.90
CA ILE A 17 -9.49 -3.38 -3.45
C ILE A 17 -8.96 -2.98 -2.08
N LEU A 18 -8.38 -1.78 -1.99
CA LEU A 18 -7.94 -1.14 -0.76
C LEU A 18 -8.97 -0.07 -0.38
N SER A 19 -9.64 -0.24 0.75
CA SER A 19 -10.72 0.65 1.18
C SER A 19 -10.30 1.53 2.33
N LEU A 20 -10.51 2.83 2.16
CA LEU A 20 -10.38 3.86 3.19
C LEU A 20 -11.70 4.03 3.95
N ALA A 21 -11.60 4.49 5.19
CA ALA A 21 -12.73 5.01 5.94
C ALA A 21 -13.43 6.14 5.16
N GLN A 22 -14.69 6.41 5.49
CA GLN A 22 -15.41 7.54 4.91
C GLN A 22 -14.65 8.85 5.20
N THR A 23 -14.25 9.54 4.13
CA THR A 23 -13.62 10.85 4.18
C THR A 23 -14.44 11.87 3.39
N SER A 24 -14.27 13.16 3.69
CA SER A 24 -14.88 14.26 2.92
C SER A 24 -14.17 14.51 1.60
N GLU A 25 -13.02 13.87 1.35
CA GLU A 25 -12.25 14.01 0.12
C GLU A 25 -12.68 13.01 -0.96
N HIS A 26 -12.40 13.37 -2.21
CA HIS A 26 -12.71 12.57 -3.39
C HIS A 26 -11.40 12.00 -3.96
N VAL A 27 -11.26 10.68 -4.03
CA VAL A 27 -10.03 10.06 -4.58
C VAL A 27 -9.79 10.42 -6.03
N LYS A 28 -10.85 10.79 -6.79
CA LYS A 28 -10.72 11.28 -8.16
C LYS A 28 -9.97 12.61 -8.28
N ALA A 29 -9.85 13.36 -7.19
CA ALA A 29 -9.04 14.59 -7.16
C ALA A 29 -7.55 14.30 -6.92
N TRP A 30 -7.19 13.06 -6.61
CA TRP A 30 -5.84 12.64 -6.32
C TRP A 30 -5.18 12.07 -7.59
N SER A 31 -3.91 12.34 -7.74
CA SER A 31 -3.06 11.81 -8.81
C SER A 31 -2.19 10.68 -8.27
N ASP A 32 -1.98 9.66 -9.11
CA ASP A 32 -1.10 8.54 -8.79
C ASP A 32 0.36 9.02 -8.74
N GLY A 33 0.92 9.12 -7.53
CA GLY A 33 2.29 9.54 -7.28
C GLY A 33 3.32 8.45 -7.58
N GLN A 34 2.87 7.22 -7.90
CA GLN A 34 3.68 6.12 -8.42
C GLN A 34 4.93 5.79 -7.60
N ARG A 35 4.86 5.98 -6.28
CA ARG A 35 5.97 5.70 -5.37
C ARG A 35 5.47 5.11 -4.07
N MET A 36 6.28 4.23 -3.48
CA MET A 36 6.04 3.74 -2.12
C MET A 36 7.18 4.09 -1.17
N LEU A 37 6.82 4.27 0.09
CA LEU A 37 7.74 4.47 1.21
C LEU A 37 7.53 3.36 2.24
N VAL A 38 8.45 3.29 3.20
CA VAL A 38 8.37 2.38 4.34
C VAL A 38 8.32 3.20 5.62
N ASP A 39 7.36 2.89 6.49
CA ASP A 39 7.32 3.31 7.87
C ASP A 39 7.61 2.09 8.74
N SER A 40 8.90 1.88 9.03
CA SER A 40 9.38 0.73 9.81
C SER A 40 8.89 0.76 11.25
N ASP A 41 8.72 1.95 11.83
CA ASP A 41 8.29 2.11 13.22
C ASP A 41 6.83 1.70 13.38
N GLN A 42 6.00 1.94 12.36
CA GLN A 42 4.58 1.57 12.35
C GLN A 42 4.28 0.26 11.60
N LEU A 43 5.30 -0.44 11.09
CA LEU A 43 5.15 -1.62 10.24
C LEU A 43 4.13 -1.40 9.12
N SER A 44 4.38 -0.37 8.30
CA SER A 44 3.49 0.01 7.22
C SER A 44 4.26 0.37 5.95
N PHE A 45 3.67 -0.02 4.81
CA PHE A 45 4.05 0.54 3.53
C PHE A 45 3.16 1.75 3.24
N ILE A 46 3.74 2.80 2.69
CA ILE A 46 2.99 4.02 2.35
C ILE A 46 2.96 4.16 0.84
N TYR A 47 1.77 4.12 0.24
CA TYR A 47 1.60 4.53 -1.15
C TYR A 47 1.40 6.04 -1.22
N VAL A 48 2.12 6.73 -2.10
CA VAL A 48 2.04 8.18 -2.19
C VAL A 48 1.17 8.62 -3.36
N LEU A 49 0.20 9.45 -3.04
CA LEU A 49 -0.65 10.18 -3.96
C LEU A 49 -0.40 11.68 -3.82
N GLU A 50 -0.89 12.45 -4.79
CA GLU A 50 -0.65 13.88 -4.85
C GLU A 50 -1.93 14.64 -5.23
N THR A 51 -2.07 15.85 -4.73
CA THR A 51 -3.01 16.85 -5.23
C THR A 51 -2.21 18.00 -5.85
N ALA A 52 -2.89 19.08 -6.27
CA ALA A 52 -2.20 20.28 -6.73
C ALA A 52 -1.31 20.91 -5.63
N ASP A 53 -1.72 20.78 -4.36
CA ASP A 53 -1.14 21.56 -3.27
C ASP A 53 -0.46 20.68 -2.19
N ASP A 54 -0.84 19.41 -2.07
CA ASP A 54 -0.42 18.52 -0.98
C ASP A 54 -0.09 17.10 -1.42
N LEU A 55 0.71 16.42 -0.60
CA LEU A 55 0.95 14.98 -0.67
C LEU A 55 -0.08 14.23 0.18
N ILE A 56 -0.51 13.08 -0.32
CA ILE A 56 -1.42 12.17 0.35
C ILE A 56 -0.73 10.83 0.55
N TYR A 57 -0.68 10.37 1.79
CA TYR A 57 -0.08 9.12 2.19
C TYR A 57 -1.18 8.11 2.50
N ILE A 58 -1.15 6.99 1.79
CA ILE A 58 -2.03 5.85 2.00
C ILE A 58 -1.23 4.78 2.73
N ASP A 59 -1.48 4.60 4.01
CA ASP A 59 -0.86 3.56 4.82
C ASP A 59 -1.51 2.21 4.53
N LEU A 60 -0.67 1.24 4.19
CA LEU A 60 -0.98 -0.17 4.09
C LEU A 60 -0.37 -0.82 5.35
N PRO A 61 -1.12 -0.89 6.47
CA PRO A 61 -0.61 -1.48 7.70
C PRO A 61 -0.45 -3.00 7.55
N GLN A 62 0.34 -3.61 8.43
CA GLN A 62 0.58 -5.06 8.43
C GLN A 62 -0.70 -5.91 8.31
N ALA A 63 -1.81 -5.45 8.89
CA ALA A 63 -3.09 -6.14 8.86
C ALA A 63 -3.64 -6.43 7.45
N VAL A 64 -3.27 -5.64 6.44
CA VAL A 64 -3.73 -5.82 5.04
C VAL A 64 -2.71 -6.51 4.13
N TRP A 65 -1.48 -6.75 4.62
CA TRP A 65 -0.41 -7.34 3.83
C TRP A 65 -0.73 -8.73 3.26
N PRO A 66 -1.46 -9.63 3.95
CA PRO A 66 -1.80 -10.93 3.36
C PRO A 66 -2.56 -10.82 2.04
N GLN A 67 -3.53 -9.92 1.95
CA GLN A 67 -4.31 -9.67 0.73
C GLN A 67 -3.48 -8.99 -0.36
N VAL A 68 -2.58 -8.08 0.05
CA VAL A 68 -1.63 -7.43 -0.86
C VAL A 68 -0.66 -8.45 -1.45
N ASN A 69 -0.12 -9.37 -0.64
CA ASN A 69 0.75 -10.45 -1.11
C ASN A 69 0.02 -11.37 -2.10
N GLU A 70 -1.22 -11.75 -1.81
CA GLU A 70 -2.02 -12.57 -2.72
C GLU A 70 -2.22 -11.87 -4.07
N ALA A 71 -2.53 -10.58 -4.06
CA ALA A 71 -2.70 -9.79 -5.27
C ALA A 71 -1.40 -9.65 -6.07
N LEU A 72 -0.28 -9.49 -5.37
CA LEU A 72 1.04 -9.43 -5.96
C LEU A 72 1.39 -10.74 -6.69
N ILE A 73 1.14 -11.89 -6.06
CA ILE A 73 1.37 -13.22 -6.65
C ILE A 73 0.47 -13.46 -7.87
N GLN A 74 -0.78 -13.01 -7.80
CA GLN A 74 -1.76 -13.16 -8.87
C GLN A 74 -1.65 -12.07 -9.95
N ASN A 75 -0.72 -11.12 -9.79
CA ASN A 75 -0.54 -9.95 -10.65
C ASN A 75 -1.85 -9.18 -10.91
N GLN A 76 -2.66 -9.01 -9.87
CA GLN A 76 -3.91 -8.27 -9.93
C GLN A 76 -3.69 -6.76 -9.83
N GLN A 77 -4.54 -5.98 -10.50
CA GLN A 77 -4.49 -4.54 -10.35
C GLN A 77 -4.92 -4.10 -8.94
N ALA A 78 -4.22 -3.13 -8.36
CA ALA A 78 -4.60 -2.49 -7.11
C ALA A 78 -5.46 -1.25 -7.36
N ILE A 79 -6.59 -1.16 -6.67
CA ILE A 79 -7.58 -0.08 -6.76
C ILE A 79 -7.83 0.45 -5.34
N LEU A 80 -7.76 1.77 -5.18
CA LEU A 80 -8.13 2.47 -3.96
C LEU A 80 -9.58 2.95 -4.04
N THR A 81 -10.34 2.73 -2.97
CA THR A 81 -11.74 3.16 -2.83
C THR A 81 -11.99 3.82 -1.47
N ILE A 82 -13.09 4.57 -1.38
CA ILE A 82 -13.59 5.14 -0.11
C ILE A 82 -14.90 4.44 0.24
N ALA A 83 -15.06 4.04 1.51
CA ALA A 83 -16.31 3.47 1.99
C ALA A 83 -17.51 4.39 1.72
N GLY A 84 -18.54 3.85 1.05
CA GLY A 84 -19.75 4.61 0.70
C GLY A 84 -19.63 5.47 -0.56
N SER A 85 -18.57 5.30 -1.35
CA SER A 85 -18.35 5.97 -2.64
C SER A 85 -18.16 4.94 -3.76
N ASP A 86 -18.55 5.31 -4.99
CA ASP A 86 -18.28 4.55 -6.22
C ASP A 86 -16.99 5.05 -6.92
N GLU A 87 -16.16 5.80 -6.21
CA GLU A 87 -14.89 6.30 -6.74
C GLU A 87 -13.79 5.26 -6.59
N GLU A 88 -13.05 5.09 -7.70
CA GLU A 88 -11.93 4.16 -7.81
C GLU A 88 -10.72 4.92 -8.33
N LEU A 89 -9.56 4.66 -7.73
CA LEU A 89 -8.28 5.17 -8.18
C LEU A 89 -7.29 4.02 -8.33
N PRO A 90 -6.85 3.70 -9.55
CA PRO A 90 -5.81 2.70 -9.77
C PRO A 90 -4.46 3.13 -9.16
N LEU A 91 -3.81 2.21 -8.45
CA LEU A 91 -2.46 2.40 -7.91
C LEU A 91 -1.47 1.64 -8.79
N SER A 92 -1.10 2.25 -9.92
CA SER A 92 -0.46 1.54 -11.03
C SER A 92 0.95 1.03 -10.72
N ALA A 93 1.66 1.68 -9.80
CA ALA A 93 3.02 1.31 -9.43
C ALA A 93 3.11 0.38 -8.22
N LEU A 94 1.98 0.03 -7.58
CA LEU A 94 1.98 -0.65 -6.28
C LEU A 94 2.80 -1.93 -6.28
N HIS A 95 2.66 -2.77 -7.30
CA HIS A 95 3.42 -4.02 -7.38
C HIS A 95 4.92 -3.79 -7.55
N ASN A 96 5.31 -2.94 -8.49
CA ASN A 96 6.72 -2.70 -8.79
C ASN A 96 7.45 -2.05 -7.60
N GLU A 97 6.81 -1.05 -6.99
CA GLU A 97 7.36 -0.35 -5.84
C GLU A 97 7.44 -1.28 -4.61
N LEU A 98 6.39 -2.09 -4.36
CA LEU A 98 6.43 -3.04 -3.25
C LEU A 98 7.50 -4.11 -3.45
N LEU A 99 7.64 -4.67 -4.65
CA LEU A 99 8.71 -5.63 -4.96
C LEU A 99 10.09 -5.03 -4.72
N TYR A 100 10.32 -3.81 -5.23
CA TYR A 100 11.56 -3.10 -5.01
C TYR A 100 11.84 -2.91 -3.52
N LEU A 101 10.84 -2.50 -2.73
CA LEU A 101 11.01 -2.34 -1.28
C LEU A 101 11.30 -3.67 -0.57
N LEU A 102 10.59 -4.75 -0.92
CA LEU A 102 10.82 -6.07 -0.32
C LEU A 102 12.24 -6.58 -0.62
N GLU A 103 12.74 -6.37 -1.84
CA GLU A 103 14.13 -6.68 -2.20
C GLU A 103 15.15 -5.86 -1.38
N ASN A 104 14.86 -4.58 -1.13
CA ASN A 104 15.74 -3.70 -0.35
C ASN A 104 15.69 -3.96 1.16
N ILE A 105 14.58 -4.49 1.67
CA ILE A 105 14.41 -4.88 3.08
C ILE A 105 15.08 -6.22 3.35
N LYS A 106 15.10 -7.14 2.38
CA LYS A 106 15.75 -8.44 2.49
C LYS A 106 17.23 -8.26 2.88
N ASP A 107 17.61 -8.87 4.00
CA ASP A 107 18.97 -8.80 4.56
C ASP A 107 19.47 -7.38 4.90
N ASN A 108 18.57 -6.42 5.13
CA ASN A 108 18.92 -5.03 5.42
C ASN A 108 18.36 -4.54 6.77
N SER A 109 19.22 -4.59 7.80
CA SER A 109 18.86 -4.19 9.16
C SER A 109 18.55 -2.69 9.34
N ASN A 110 18.83 -1.84 8.34
CA ASN A 110 18.53 -0.40 8.42
C ASN A 110 17.03 -0.10 8.43
N TYR A 111 16.18 -1.03 7.97
CA TYR A 111 14.72 -0.93 8.04
C TYR A 111 14.14 -1.46 9.35
N GLY A 112 15.00 -1.91 10.28
CA GLY A 112 14.59 -2.53 11.53
C GLY A 112 14.30 -4.02 11.38
N GLU A 113 14.83 -4.81 12.32
CA GLU A 113 14.66 -6.26 12.36
C GLU A 113 13.18 -6.68 12.39
N GLN A 114 12.34 -5.92 13.10
CA GLN A 114 10.90 -6.16 13.16
C GLN A 114 10.22 -6.03 11.80
N MET A 115 10.61 -5.03 10.99
CA MET A 115 10.08 -4.85 9.64
C MET A 115 10.47 -6.02 8.75
N GLN A 116 11.76 -6.41 8.78
CA GLN A 116 12.25 -7.54 7.99
C GLN A 116 11.48 -8.82 8.32
N VAL A 117 11.41 -9.18 9.61
CA VAL A 117 10.72 -10.40 10.07
C VAL A 117 9.22 -10.35 9.71
N ALA A 118 8.57 -9.20 9.86
CA ALA A 118 7.16 -9.04 9.51
C ALA A 118 6.93 -9.21 8.00
N CYS A 119 7.83 -8.68 7.16
CA CYS A 119 7.78 -8.84 5.71
C CYS A 119 8.00 -10.30 5.31
N GLU A 120 9.02 -10.98 5.83
CA GLU A 120 9.30 -12.40 5.55
C GLU A 120 8.11 -13.32 5.94
N ALA A 121 7.42 -12.99 7.03
CA ALA A 121 6.24 -13.72 7.49
C ALA A 121 4.98 -13.47 6.62
N SER A 122 4.85 -12.28 6.02
CA SER A 122 3.64 -11.86 5.31
C SER A 122 3.74 -12.01 3.78
N PHE A 123 4.95 -11.87 3.22
CA PHE A 123 5.20 -11.89 1.79
C PHE A 123 5.98 -13.13 1.38
N THR A 124 5.27 -14.14 0.88
CA THR A 124 5.88 -15.43 0.51
C THR A 124 6.87 -15.32 -0.65
N ILE A 125 6.78 -14.27 -1.47
CA ILE A 125 7.72 -14.00 -2.57
C ILE A 125 9.15 -13.71 -2.08
N MET A 126 9.34 -13.28 -0.83
CA MET A 126 10.67 -13.05 -0.26
C MET A 126 11.45 -14.35 -0.01
N ASN A 127 10.72 -15.47 0.12
CA ASN A 127 11.23 -16.79 0.44
C ASN A 127 11.48 -17.67 -0.80
N GLN A 128 11.26 -17.12 -2.00
CA GLN A 128 11.57 -17.77 -3.28
C GLN A 128 12.98 -17.40 -3.74
#